data_AF-A0A345UAP4-F1
#
_entry.id   AF-A0A345UAP4-F1
#
_cell.length_a   1.000
_cell.length_b   1.000
_cell.length_c   1.000
_cell.angle_alpha   90.00
_cell.angle_beta   90.00
_cell.angle_gamma   90.00
#
_symmetry.space_group_name_H-M   'P 1'
#
loop_
_entity.id
_entity.type
_entity.pdbx_description
1 polymer ?
#
loop_
_entity_poly.entity_id
_entity_poly.type
_entity_poly.pdbx_seq_one_letter_code
_entity_poly.pdbx_strand_id
1 'polypeptide(L)'
;MNNPKVSTVSIVKYTVALILGLAKNLLLNHSHVKNNNYVICNLINTIDISEKTLSIIGLWSIGFKASSICSSAFFNEKVLPYDLCILSQKVSNCGAKKFL
;
A
#
# COMPACT_ATOMS: atom_id res chain seq x y z
N MET A 1 23.06 4.45 -18.86
CA MET A 1 21.71 4.61 -19.46
C MET A 1 20.68 4.16 -18.43
N ASN A 2 19.73 5.01 -18.07
CA ASN A 2 18.63 4.71 -17.14
C ASN A 2 17.46 4.06 -17.89
N ASN A 3 16.84 3.03 -17.32
CA ASN A 3 15.68 2.36 -17.93
C ASN A 3 14.40 2.61 -17.11
N PRO A 4 13.76 3.78 -17.24
CA PRO A 4 12.74 4.29 -16.31
C PRO A 4 11.43 3.51 -16.28
N LYS A 5 11.25 2.52 -17.17
CA LYS A 5 10.04 1.68 -17.24
C LYS A 5 10.26 0.26 -16.72
N VAL A 6 11.50 -0.15 -16.49
CA VAL A 6 11.79 -1.48 -15.96
C VAL A 6 11.23 -1.62 -14.55
N SER A 7 10.64 -2.79 -14.29
CA SER A 7 10.14 -3.26 -13.00
C SER A 7 9.11 -2.41 -12.25
N THR A 8 8.52 -1.35 -12.85
CA THR A 8 7.51 -0.52 -12.18
C THR A 8 6.35 -1.33 -11.58
N VAL A 9 5.86 -2.35 -12.29
CA VAL A 9 4.80 -3.24 -11.79
C VAL A 9 5.29 -4.12 -10.64
N SER A 10 6.50 -4.66 -10.73
CA SER A 10 7.08 -5.51 -9.68
C SER A 10 7.29 -4.72 -8.39
N ILE A 11 7.77 -3.49 -8.49
CA ILE A 11 7.96 -2.60 -7.34
C ILE A 11 6.61 -2.30 -6.69
N VAL A 12 5.59 -1.93 -7.48
CA VAL A 12 4.24 -1.66 -6.94
C VAL A 12 3.67 -2.88 -6.20
N LYS A 13 3.78 -4.08 -6.78
CA LYS A 13 3.34 -5.32 -6.13
C LYS A 13 4.08 -5.57 -4.81
N TYR A 14 5.38 -5.36 -4.81
CA TYR A 14 6.22 -5.52 -3.62
C TYR A 14 5.85 -4.51 -2.53
N THR A 15 5.59 -3.25 -2.87
CA THR A 15 5.13 -2.23 -1.93
C THR A 15 3.80 -2.62 -1.27
N VAL A 16 2.82 -3.10 -2.05
CA VAL A 16 1.54 -3.57 -1.51
C VAL A 16 1.74 -4.78 -0.59
N ALA A 17 2.62 -5.72 -0.96
CA ALA A 17 2.96 -6.86 -0.12
C ALA A 17 3.61 -6.43 1.20
N LEU A 18 4.48 -5.42 1.20
CA LEU A 18 5.07 -4.87 2.42
C LEU A 18 4.03 -4.22 3.33
N ILE A 19 3.13 -3.41 2.77
CA ILE A 19 2.04 -2.78 3.53
C ILE A 19 1.18 -3.85 4.24
N LEU A 20 0.78 -4.90 3.51
CA LEU A 20 0.01 -6.01 4.06
C LEU A 20 0.81 -6.83 5.08
N GLY A 21 2.09 -7.07 4.81
CA GLY A 21 2.98 -7.81 5.69
C GLY A 21 3.13 -7.14 7.05
N LEU A 22 3.21 -5.81 7.07
CA LEU A 22 3.20 -5.01 8.30
C LEU A 22 1.82 -5.03 8.96
N ALA A 23 0.75 -4.78 8.21
CA ALA A 23 -0.61 -4.74 8.77
C ALA A 23 -1.03 -6.06 9.45
N LYS A 24 -0.57 -7.20 8.91
CA LYS A 24 -0.90 -8.54 9.43
C LYS A 24 0.22 -9.19 10.25
N ASN A 25 1.30 -8.45 10.57
CA ASN A 25 2.44 -8.95 11.33
C ASN A 25 2.97 -10.31 10.80
N LEU A 26 3.05 -10.45 9.47
CA LEU A 26 3.32 -11.73 8.81
C LEU A 26 4.67 -12.33 9.21
N LEU A 27 5.70 -11.51 9.43
CA LEU A 27 7.03 -11.97 9.85
C LEU A 27 6.99 -12.63 11.24
N LEU A 28 6.30 -12.01 12.20
CA LEU A 28 6.14 -12.55 13.55
C LEU A 28 5.31 -13.84 13.50
N ASN A 29 4.16 -13.80 12.81
CA ASN A 29 3.31 -14.97 12.61
C ASN A 29 4.09 -16.14 11.99
N HIS A 30 4.89 -15.89 10.96
CA HIS A 30 5.71 -16.91 10.32
C HIS A 30 6.73 -17.53 11.29
N SER A 31 7.40 -16.71 12.10
CA SER A 31 8.36 -17.21 13.10
C SER A 31 7.70 -18.10 14.15
N HIS A 32 6.51 -17.76 14.62
CA HIS A 32 5.79 -18.55 15.62
C HIS A 32 5.24 -19.86 15.06
N VAL A 33 4.70 -19.83 13.84
CA VAL A 33 4.22 -21.03 13.14
C VAL A 33 5.36 -22.01 12.89
N LYS A 34 6.57 -21.51 12.54
CA LYS A 34 7.76 -22.35 12.39
C LYS A 34 8.18 -23.06 13.69
N ASN A 35 7.81 -22.50 14.84
CA ASN A 35 8.05 -23.07 16.16
C ASN A 35 6.83 -23.87 16.68
N ASN A 36 5.94 -24.32 15.78
CA ASN A 36 4.70 -25.05 16.08
C ASN A 36 3.73 -24.31 17.02
N ASN A 37 3.83 -22.99 17.14
CA ASN A 37 2.91 -22.18 17.93
C ASN A 37 1.85 -21.53 17.04
N TYR A 38 0.71 -22.21 16.90
CA TYR A 38 -0.43 -21.76 16.09
C TYR A 38 -1.42 -20.88 16.85
N VAL A 39 -1.38 -20.90 18.19
CA VAL A 39 -2.28 -20.12 19.05
C VAL A 39 -2.05 -18.62 18.89
N ILE A 40 -0.85 -18.24 18.46
CA ILE A 40 -0.44 -16.85 18.27
C ILE A 40 -1.33 -16.07 17.29
N CYS A 41 -1.95 -16.74 16.31
CA CYS A 41 -2.78 -16.09 15.29
C CYS A 41 -3.99 -15.35 15.90
N ASN A 42 -4.46 -15.80 17.07
CA ASN A 42 -5.55 -15.16 17.80
C ASN A 42 -5.07 -14.11 18.81
N LEU A 43 -3.76 -14.09 19.11
CA LEU A 43 -3.16 -13.22 20.12
C LEU A 43 -2.42 -12.03 19.49
N ILE A 44 -1.91 -12.19 18.26
CA ILE A 44 -1.23 -11.12 17.55
C ILE A 44 -2.24 -10.09 17.08
N ASN A 45 -1.99 -8.85 17.50
CA ASN A 45 -2.78 -7.72 17.08
C ASN A 45 -2.53 -7.48 15.58
N THR A 46 -3.51 -7.81 14.75
CA THR A 46 -3.49 -7.48 13.33
C THR A 46 -4.37 -6.27 13.10
N ILE A 47 -4.00 -5.47 12.11
CA ILE A 47 -4.72 -4.26 11.75
C ILE A 47 -5.59 -4.59 10.54
N ASP A 48 -6.86 -4.21 10.60
CA ASP A 48 -7.66 -4.09 9.39
C ASP A 48 -7.36 -2.77 8.70
N ILE A 49 -7.11 -2.84 7.39
CA ILE A 49 -6.71 -1.71 6.55
C ILE A 49 -7.88 -1.17 5.72
N SER A 50 -8.99 -1.92 5.61
CA SER A 50 -10.15 -1.56 4.78
C SER A 50 -10.67 -0.14 5.06
N GLU A 51 -10.70 0.25 6.33
CA GLU A 51 -11.21 1.56 6.74
C GLU A 51 -10.12 2.60 7.02
N LYS A 52 -8.85 2.25 6.87
CA LYS A 52 -7.74 3.15 7.16
C LYS A 52 -7.44 4.08 5.99
N THR A 53 -6.79 5.19 6.29
CA THR A 53 -6.36 6.15 5.29
C THR A 53 -4.91 5.89 4.93
N LEU A 54 -4.63 5.63 3.65
CA LEU A 54 -3.28 5.45 3.14
C LEU A 54 -2.80 6.76 2.51
N SER A 55 -1.74 7.35 3.07
CA SER A 55 -1.09 8.50 2.46
C SER A 55 0.06 8.05 1.54
N ILE A 56 0.10 8.57 0.31
CA ILE A 56 1.16 8.28 -0.67
C ILE A 56 1.91 9.57 -0.99
N ILE A 57 3.21 9.59 -0.70
CA ILE A 57 4.07 10.74 -0.98
C ILE A 57 4.80 10.48 -2.31
N GLY A 58 4.58 11.33 -3.31
CA GLY A 58 5.11 11.21 -4.67
C GLY A 58 4.19 10.40 -5.60
N LEU A 59 3.48 11.10 -6.49
CA LEU A 59 2.54 10.59 -7.49
C LEU A 59 3.17 10.43 -8.88
N TRP A 60 4.41 9.94 -8.93
CA TRP A 60 5.05 9.54 -10.18
C TRP A 60 4.47 8.22 -10.72
N SER A 61 5.09 7.61 -11.73
CA SER A 61 4.59 6.39 -12.39
C SER A 61 4.29 5.22 -11.43
N ILE A 62 5.10 5.06 -10.38
CA ILE A 62 4.93 4.02 -9.35
C ILE A 62 3.84 4.43 -8.35
N GLY A 63 3.90 5.65 -7.81
CA GLY A 63 2.91 6.16 -6.84
C GLY A 63 1.50 6.21 -7.40
N PHE A 64 1.35 6.61 -8.67
CA PHE A 64 0.07 6.58 -9.38
C PHE A 64 -0.51 5.16 -9.44
N LYS A 65 0.27 4.18 -9.91
CA LYS A 65 -0.16 2.78 -10.00
C LYS A 65 -0.46 2.16 -8.64
N ALA A 66 0.38 2.45 -7.64
CA ALA A 66 0.16 1.99 -6.27
C ALA A 66 -1.14 2.59 -5.69
N SER A 67 -1.39 3.88 -5.91
CA SER A 67 -2.61 4.54 -5.44
C SER A 67 -3.88 3.94 -6.03
N SER A 68 -3.88 3.64 -7.34
CA SER A 68 -5.01 3.04 -8.04
C SER A 68 -5.31 1.61 -7.55
N ILE A 69 -4.28 0.80 -7.33
CA ILE A 69 -4.44 -0.56 -6.79
C ILE A 69 -4.90 -0.52 -5.34
N CYS A 70 -4.28 0.30 -4.50
CA CYS A 70 -4.66 0.44 -3.09
C CYS A 70 -6.08 0.97 -2.92
N SER A 71 -6.47 1.97 -3.71
CA SER A 71 -7.81 2.56 -3.66
C SER A 71 -8.90 1.55 -4.04
N SER A 72 -8.68 0.79 -5.11
CA SER A 72 -9.68 -0.17 -5.63
C SER A 72 -9.76 -1.48 -4.82
N ALA A 73 -8.65 -1.98 -4.29
CA ALA A 73 -8.61 -3.33 -3.72
C ALA A 73 -8.57 -3.37 -2.18
N PHE A 74 -8.10 -2.32 -1.50
CA PHE A 74 -7.71 -2.44 -0.08
C PHE A 74 -8.17 -1.33 0.87
N PHE A 75 -8.46 -0.12 0.38
CA PHE A 75 -8.65 1.06 1.24
C PHE A 75 -9.97 1.83 1.01
N ASN A 76 -10.92 1.26 0.26
CA ASN A 76 -12.25 1.84 0.01
C ASN A 76 -12.20 3.36 -0.32
N GLU A 77 -11.35 3.72 -1.29
CA GLU A 77 -11.12 5.11 -1.75
C GLU A 77 -10.53 6.10 -0.72
N LYS A 78 -10.03 5.64 0.43
CA LYS A 78 -9.31 6.47 1.42
C LYS A 78 -7.82 6.58 1.13
N VAL A 79 -7.45 6.80 -0.13
CA VAL A 79 -6.05 7.05 -0.52
C VAL A 79 -5.84 8.56 -0.66
N LEU A 80 -4.85 9.09 0.05
CA LEU A 80 -4.47 10.51 0.07
C LEU A 80 -3.09 10.69 -0.57
N PRO A 81 -3.02 11.12 -1.84
CA PRO A 81 -1.74 11.40 -2.45
C PRO A 81 -1.26 12.83 -2.13
N TYR A 82 0.03 12.94 -1.85
CA TYR A 82 0.74 14.21 -1.69
C TYR A 82 1.92 14.25 -2.66
N ASP A 83 1.92 15.20 -3.60
CA ASP A 83 3.04 15.44 -4.50
C ASP A 83 3.19 16.94 -4.76
N LEU A 84 4.38 17.50 -4.48
CA LEU A 84 4.68 18.92 -4.64
C LEU A 84 4.70 19.36 -6.12
N CYS A 85 4.86 18.43 -7.07
CA CYS A 85 5.16 18.77 -8.47
C CYS A 85 4.04 18.41 -9.47
N ILE A 86 2.84 18.02 -9.02
CA ILE A 86 1.80 17.48 -9.92
C ILE A 86 0.52 18.33 -9.91
N LEU A 87 -0.01 18.59 -11.13
CA LEU A 87 -1.28 19.26 -11.36
C LEU A 87 -2.47 18.47 -10.76
N SER A 88 -3.41 19.22 -10.17
CA SER A 88 -4.68 18.77 -9.56
C SER A 88 -5.44 17.67 -10.31
N GLN A 89 -5.32 17.64 -11.63
CA GLN A 89 -6.09 16.79 -12.55
C GLN A 89 -5.65 15.32 -12.54
N LYS A 90 -4.40 15.01 -12.16
CA LYS A 90 -3.95 13.61 -12.02
C LYS A 90 -4.48 12.95 -10.75
N VAL A 91 -4.82 13.74 -9.74
CA VAL A 91 -5.27 13.26 -8.43
C VAL A 91 -6.69 12.67 -8.49
N SER A 92 -7.59 13.28 -9.27
CA SER A 92 -8.96 12.78 -9.46
C SER A 92 -9.01 11.42 -10.15
N ASN A 93 -8.07 11.14 -11.05
CA ASN A 93 -8.03 9.90 -11.83
C ASN A 93 -7.53 8.68 -11.04
N CYS A 94 -6.99 8.89 -9.83
CA CYS A 94 -6.48 7.81 -8.96
C CYS A 94 -7.53 7.22 -8.02
N GLY A 95 -8.79 7.70 -8.05
CA GLY A 95 -9.79 7.33 -7.05
C GLY A 95 -9.41 7.80 -5.64
N ALA A 96 -8.73 8.94 -5.55
CA ALA A 96 -8.18 9.50 -4.32
C ALA A 96 -8.85 10.85 -3.99
N LYS A 97 -9.19 11.08 -2.72
CA LYS A 97 -9.70 12.37 -2.27
C LYS A 97 -8.55 13.37 -2.15
N LYS A 98 -8.69 14.51 -2.84
CA LYS A 98 -7.72 15.62 -2.75
C LYS A 98 -8.04 16.44 -1.49
N PHE A 99 -7.05 16.64 -0.62
CA PHE A 99 -7.09 17.73 0.35
C PHE A 99 -6.32 18.92 -0.23
N LEU A 100 -7.00 20.07 -0.28
CA LEU A 100 -6.44 21.38 -0.59
C LEU A 100 -5.47 21.82 0.52
#